data_AF-A0A0C7NZT9-F1
#
_entry.id   AF-A0A0C7NZT9-F1
#
_cell.length_a   1.000
_cell.length_b   1.000
_cell.length_c   1.000
_cell.angle_alpha   90.00
_cell.angle_beta   90.00
_cell.angle_gamma   90.00
#
_symmetry.space_group_name_H-M   'P 1'
#
loop_
_entity.id
_entity.type
_entity.pdbx_description
1 polymer ?
#
loop_
_entity_poly.entity_id
_entity_poly.type
_entity_poly.pdbx_seq_one_letter_code
_entity_poly.pdbx_strand_id
1 'polypeptide(L)'
;MKLFNEENKWYKGNLHTHTHLSDGLLTPDEAVLIYKNEHYDFISITDHRRASKSEQHNDFLVLSGIELDVNDYVSRRAFHIVGIGFEGNIEYQEGLTAQDLIDMITQRKGLAILAHPSWSLLTHEDALKLHDYHGIEIFNTISETKSNRGSSVEYIDTVASKGLIKLIFAVDDTHQYSEDLFGGYIMVNSPNLDRTNIIQNIKNGNFYASQGPIIRQIILEDNEIFVETSPVVRISFMSDDFYNEKRVVKKRGKYLTSASYKFSERDNWIRIECMDYKGRKAWSQYIIPS
;
A
#
# COMPACT_ATOMS: atom_id res chain seq x y z
N MET A 1 -0.70 -16.42 -18.14
CA MET A 1 -1.74 -15.96 -17.18
C MET A 1 -1.61 -14.45 -17.00
N LYS A 2 -2.67 -13.70 -17.29
CA LYS A 2 -2.74 -12.26 -16.95
C LYS A 2 -3.17 -12.11 -15.50
N LEU A 3 -2.55 -11.19 -14.76
CA LEU A 3 -2.83 -11.01 -13.33
C LEU A 3 -3.99 -10.05 -13.06
N PHE A 4 -4.20 -9.07 -13.93
CA PHE A 4 -5.32 -8.14 -13.82
C PHE A 4 -6.41 -8.47 -14.84
N ASN A 5 -7.67 -8.37 -14.41
CA ASN A 5 -8.81 -8.61 -15.29
C ASN A 5 -9.00 -7.40 -16.22
N GLU A 6 -9.05 -7.67 -17.51
CA GLU A 6 -9.16 -6.64 -18.55
C GLU A 6 -10.59 -6.09 -18.71
N GLU A 7 -11.60 -6.77 -18.18
CA GLU A 7 -12.98 -6.30 -18.14
C GLU A 7 -13.23 -5.32 -16.97
N ASN A 8 -12.35 -5.34 -15.97
CA ASN A 8 -12.43 -4.48 -14.81
C ASN A 8 -11.90 -3.06 -15.10
N LYS A 9 -12.31 -2.12 -14.25
CA LYS A 9 -11.78 -0.75 -14.23
C LYS A 9 -10.69 -0.61 -13.17
N TRP A 10 -9.88 0.43 -13.32
CA TRP A 10 -8.90 0.84 -12.32
C TRP A 10 -9.49 1.95 -11.45
N TYR A 11 -9.44 1.76 -10.14
CA TYR A 11 -9.88 2.74 -9.16
C TYR A 11 -8.70 3.21 -8.31
N LYS A 12 -8.46 4.52 -8.29
CA LYS A 12 -7.40 5.17 -7.52
C LYS A 12 -7.89 5.43 -6.10
N GLY A 13 -7.12 5.02 -5.10
CA GLY A 13 -7.49 5.28 -3.71
C GLY A 13 -6.34 5.55 -2.75
N ASN A 14 -6.62 6.35 -1.72
CA ASN A 14 -5.74 6.59 -0.59
C ASN A 14 -6.35 5.94 0.67
N LEU A 15 -5.54 5.22 1.45
CA LEU A 15 -6.03 4.44 2.60
C LEU A 15 -5.57 4.99 3.95
N HIS A 16 -4.89 6.14 3.97
CA HIS A 16 -4.40 6.75 5.20
C HIS A 16 -4.58 8.28 5.10
N THR A 17 -5.57 8.82 5.83
CA THR A 17 -5.99 10.23 5.77
C THR A 17 -6.55 10.67 7.12
N HIS A 18 -6.06 11.79 7.66
CA HIS A 18 -6.50 12.35 8.93
C HIS A 18 -7.30 13.63 8.77
N THR A 19 -8.25 13.86 9.66
CA THR A 19 -9.14 15.02 9.68
C THR A 19 -9.07 15.72 11.04
N HIS A 20 -9.75 16.84 11.20
CA HIS A 20 -9.88 17.53 12.50
C HIS A 20 -10.59 16.70 13.57
N LEU A 21 -11.14 15.53 13.22
CA LEU A 21 -11.66 14.60 14.21
C LEU A 21 -10.50 13.97 15.01
N SER A 22 -9.28 13.93 14.52
CA SER A 22 -8.09 13.64 15.31
C SER A 22 -7.12 14.82 15.32
N ASP A 23 -6.12 14.83 14.45
CA ASP A 23 -5.04 15.83 14.38
C ASP A 23 -4.78 16.35 12.95
N GLY A 24 -5.62 15.99 12.00
CA GLY A 24 -5.66 16.62 10.68
C GLY A 24 -6.34 17.99 10.69
N LEU A 25 -6.18 18.75 9.60
CA LEU A 25 -6.64 20.13 9.51
C LEU A 25 -8.10 20.26 9.06
N LEU A 26 -8.52 19.42 8.11
CA LEU A 26 -9.80 19.60 7.40
C LEU A 26 -10.94 18.75 7.98
N THR A 27 -12.16 19.10 7.63
CA THR A 27 -13.33 18.24 7.89
C THR A 27 -13.33 16.98 7.01
N PRO A 28 -13.99 15.89 7.45
CA PRO A 28 -14.23 14.72 6.59
C PRO A 28 -14.75 15.06 5.19
N ASP A 29 -15.74 15.94 5.10
CA ASP A 29 -16.34 16.34 3.83
C ASP A 29 -15.35 17.12 2.94
N GLU A 30 -14.56 18.02 3.51
CA GLU A 30 -13.50 18.75 2.79
C GLU A 30 -12.39 17.81 2.30
N ALA A 31 -11.98 16.84 3.13
CA ALA A 31 -11.01 15.83 2.76
C ALA A 31 -11.50 15.00 1.56
N VAL A 32 -12.74 14.49 1.63
CA VAL A 32 -13.39 13.77 0.52
C VAL A 32 -13.41 14.63 -0.75
N LEU A 33 -13.79 15.91 -0.63
CA LEU A 33 -13.87 16.82 -1.77
C LEU A 33 -12.50 17.06 -2.43
N ILE A 34 -11.43 17.24 -1.65
CA ILE A 34 -10.07 17.43 -2.17
C ILE A 34 -9.61 16.21 -2.97
N TYR A 35 -9.76 15.00 -2.42
CA TYR A 35 -9.37 13.78 -3.11
C TYR A 35 -10.21 13.52 -4.37
N LYS A 36 -11.51 13.80 -4.31
CA LYS A 36 -12.40 13.71 -5.47
C LYS A 36 -11.98 14.69 -6.59
N ASN A 37 -11.61 15.92 -6.23
CA ASN A 37 -11.13 16.91 -7.18
C ASN A 37 -9.79 16.51 -7.83
N GLU A 38 -8.97 15.71 -7.15
CA GLU A 38 -7.72 15.14 -7.68
C GLU A 38 -7.91 13.73 -8.31
N HIS A 39 -9.13 13.44 -8.77
CA HIS A 39 -9.48 12.23 -9.51
C HIS A 39 -9.17 10.92 -8.76
N TYR A 40 -9.30 10.92 -7.43
CA TYR A 40 -9.42 9.68 -6.67
C TYR A 40 -10.85 9.16 -6.76
N ASP A 41 -11.00 7.85 -6.67
CA ASP A 41 -12.29 7.16 -6.68
C ASP A 41 -12.72 6.78 -5.26
N PHE A 42 -11.77 6.55 -4.36
CA PHE A 42 -12.06 6.23 -2.97
C PHE A 42 -10.99 6.70 -2.00
N ILE A 43 -11.39 6.94 -0.75
CA ILE A 43 -10.46 7.11 0.37
C ILE A 43 -10.89 6.29 1.58
N SER A 44 -10.02 6.22 2.58
CA SER A 44 -10.41 5.93 3.95
C SER A 44 -9.98 7.07 4.86
N ILE A 45 -10.89 7.46 5.77
CA ILE A 45 -10.62 8.42 6.83
C ILE A 45 -10.18 7.63 8.05
N THR A 46 -8.94 7.80 8.46
CA THR A 46 -8.24 6.95 9.43
C THR A 46 -7.82 7.71 10.67
N ASP A 47 -8.65 8.67 11.10
CA ASP A 47 -8.39 9.47 12.29
C ASP A 47 -7.91 8.64 13.50
N HIS A 48 -6.91 9.15 14.21
CA HIS A 48 -6.34 8.48 15.36
C HIS A 48 -7.41 8.08 16.39
N ARG A 49 -7.51 6.76 16.62
CA ARG A 49 -8.37 6.12 17.61
C ARG A 49 -9.86 6.47 17.48
N ARG A 50 -10.29 6.96 16.31
CA ARG A 50 -11.68 7.31 16.00
C ARG A 50 -12.12 6.63 14.71
N ALA A 51 -12.92 5.57 14.86
CA ALA A 51 -13.46 4.84 13.72
C ALA A 51 -14.40 5.71 12.88
N SER A 52 -14.09 5.83 11.59
CA SER A 52 -15.00 6.36 10.59
C SER A 52 -15.88 5.25 10.00
N LYS A 53 -17.00 5.64 9.39
CA LYS A 53 -17.94 4.70 8.76
C LYS A 53 -17.72 4.67 7.25
N SER A 54 -18.08 3.55 6.63
CA SER A 54 -18.13 3.49 5.17
C SER A 54 -19.32 4.28 4.65
N GLU A 55 -19.10 5.09 3.62
CA GLU A 55 -20.13 5.89 2.96
C GLU A 55 -19.99 5.77 1.44
N GLN A 56 -21.10 5.50 0.76
CA GLN A 56 -21.16 5.45 -0.69
C GLN A 56 -21.75 6.75 -1.22
N HIS A 57 -20.98 7.48 -2.02
CA HIS A 57 -21.48 8.56 -2.86
C HIS A 57 -21.65 8.05 -4.30
N ASN A 58 -22.27 8.86 -5.18
CA ASN A 58 -22.61 8.43 -6.55
C ASN A 58 -21.40 7.92 -7.36
N ASP A 59 -20.26 8.58 -7.22
CA ASP A 59 -19.03 8.41 -8.00
C ASP A 59 -17.78 8.37 -7.11
N PHE A 60 -17.96 8.19 -5.80
CA PHE A 60 -16.87 8.19 -4.82
C PHE A 60 -17.22 7.31 -3.63
N LEU A 61 -16.23 6.59 -3.11
CA LEU A 61 -16.41 5.67 -1.98
C LEU A 61 -15.53 6.10 -0.80
N VAL A 62 -16.13 6.23 0.38
CA VAL A 62 -15.41 6.35 1.64
C VAL A 62 -15.47 4.99 2.34
N LEU A 63 -14.30 4.41 2.61
CA LEU A 63 -14.16 3.18 3.38
C LEU A 63 -14.03 3.52 4.87
N SER A 64 -14.66 2.71 5.73
CA SER A 64 -14.43 2.80 7.18
C SER A 64 -12.94 2.66 7.48
N GLY A 65 -12.46 3.52 8.36
CA GLY A 65 -11.05 3.69 8.65
C GLY A 65 -10.79 4.02 10.11
N ILE A 66 -9.63 3.66 10.60
CA ILE A 66 -9.10 4.06 11.91
C ILE A 66 -7.58 3.87 11.88
N GLU A 67 -6.84 4.74 12.53
CA GLU A 67 -5.45 4.47 12.88
C GLU A 67 -5.33 4.24 14.39
N LEU A 68 -4.69 3.14 14.78
CA LEU A 68 -4.44 2.79 16.17
C LEU A 68 -2.94 2.72 16.41
N ASP A 69 -2.49 3.22 17.55
CA ASP A 69 -1.06 3.30 17.88
C ASP A 69 -0.72 2.72 19.26
N VAL A 70 0.46 2.12 19.36
CA VAL A 70 1.14 1.74 20.60
C VAL A 70 2.57 2.24 20.55
N ASN A 71 2.89 3.18 21.44
CA ASN A 71 4.17 3.88 21.49
C ASN A 71 4.97 3.48 22.74
N ASP A 72 6.09 2.78 22.55
CA ASP A 72 7.07 2.48 23.59
C ASP A 72 8.30 3.38 23.41
N TYR A 73 8.36 4.44 24.24
CA TYR A 73 9.46 5.40 24.22
C TYR A 73 10.77 4.87 24.81
N VAL A 74 10.73 3.77 25.59
CA VAL A 74 11.92 3.14 26.17
C VAL A 74 12.63 2.31 25.12
N SER A 75 11.90 1.41 24.45
CA SER A 75 12.45 0.61 23.34
C SER A 75 12.48 1.35 22.00
N ARG A 76 11.88 2.56 21.93
CA ARG A 76 11.73 3.40 20.73
C ARG A 76 10.99 2.70 19.60
N ARG A 77 9.94 1.96 19.95
CA ARG A 77 9.05 1.27 19.00
C ARG A 77 7.70 1.97 18.96
N ALA A 78 7.30 2.40 17.78
CA ALA A 78 6.00 3.02 17.52
C ALA A 78 5.21 2.13 16.55
N PHE A 79 4.31 1.30 17.06
CA PHE A 79 3.44 0.51 16.19
C PHE A 79 2.22 1.35 15.84
N HIS A 80 2.06 1.64 14.57
CA HIS A 80 0.86 2.26 14.02
C HIS A 80 0.19 1.23 13.11
N ILE A 81 -1.08 0.94 13.39
CA ILE A 81 -1.90 -0.05 12.71
C ILE A 81 -3.12 0.65 12.13
N VAL A 82 -3.17 0.71 10.80
CA VAL A 82 -4.30 1.27 10.06
C VAL A 82 -5.31 0.16 9.79
N GLY A 83 -6.56 0.38 10.22
CA GLY A 83 -7.69 -0.51 10.00
C GLY A 83 -8.60 0.00 8.89
N ILE A 84 -8.85 -0.80 7.86
CA ILE A 84 -9.64 -0.41 6.68
C ILE A 84 -10.80 -1.37 6.42
N GLY A 85 -11.96 -0.81 6.08
CA GLY A 85 -13.12 -1.55 5.59
C GLY A 85 -13.71 -2.53 6.61
N PHE A 86 -13.50 -2.32 7.91
CA PHE A 86 -14.08 -3.15 8.97
C PHE A 86 -15.60 -2.95 9.10
N GLU A 87 -16.27 -3.93 9.71
CA GLU A 87 -17.69 -3.90 10.05
C GLU A 87 -17.90 -3.38 11.49
N GLY A 88 -18.96 -2.59 11.71
CA GLY A 88 -19.30 -2.08 13.04
C GLY A 88 -18.38 -0.95 13.51
N ASN A 89 -18.19 -0.86 14.84
CA ASN A 89 -17.37 0.16 15.49
C ASN A 89 -16.13 -0.47 16.13
N ILE A 90 -15.01 0.27 16.16
CA ILE A 90 -13.79 -0.08 16.89
C ILE A 90 -13.59 0.99 17.98
N GLU A 91 -13.54 0.56 19.23
CA GLU A 91 -13.34 1.44 20.39
C GLU A 91 -11.98 1.16 21.00
N TYR A 92 -11.10 2.14 20.97
CA TYR A 92 -9.76 2.03 21.54
C TYR A 92 -9.81 1.97 23.08
N GLN A 93 -8.91 1.19 23.66
CA GLN A 93 -8.68 1.12 25.10
C GLN A 93 -7.18 1.26 25.39
N GLU A 94 -6.82 1.80 26.55
CA GLU A 94 -5.43 1.89 26.97
C GLU A 94 -4.84 0.52 27.33
N GLY A 95 -3.51 0.39 27.23
CA GLY A 95 -2.80 -0.82 27.64
C GLY A 95 -2.81 -1.97 26.63
N LEU A 96 -3.35 -1.74 25.43
CA LEU A 96 -3.35 -2.71 24.34
C LEU A 96 -1.94 -2.86 23.72
N THR A 97 -1.63 -4.07 23.24
CA THR A 97 -0.45 -4.35 22.43
C THR A 97 -0.73 -4.14 20.94
N ALA A 98 0.32 -4.08 20.12
CA ALA A 98 0.16 -3.99 18.66
C ALA A 98 -0.63 -5.19 18.08
N GLN A 99 -0.51 -6.39 18.67
CA GLN A 99 -1.30 -7.55 18.24
C GLN A 99 -2.77 -7.38 18.59
N ASP A 100 -3.09 -6.84 19.78
CA ASP A 100 -4.49 -6.58 20.16
C ASP A 100 -5.15 -5.60 19.17
N LEU A 101 -4.43 -4.57 18.72
CA LEU A 101 -4.93 -3.63 17.71
C LEU A 101 -5.26 -4.33 16.38
N ILE A 102 -4.38 -5.23 15.93
CA ILE A 102 -4.62 -6.03 14.72
C ILE A 102 -5.86 -6.91 14.91
N ASP A 103 -5.95 -7.63 16.03
CA ASP A 103 -7.05 -8.55 16.32
C ASP A 103 -8.40 -7.82 16.35
N MET A 104 -8.45 -6.61 16.93
CA MET A 104 -9.66 -5.79 16.95
C MET A 104 -10.17 -5.46 15.54
N ILE A 105 -9.26 -5.20 14.59
CA ILE A 105 -9.58 -4.90 13.19
C ILE A 105 -9.99 -6.17 12.45
N THR A 106 -9.23 -7.25 12.58
CA THR A 106 -9.45 -8.49 11.82
C THR A 106 -10.71 -9.25 12.27
N GLN A 107 -11.04 -9.24 13.56
CA GLN A 107 -12.30 -9.81 14.09
C GLN A 107 -13.54 -9.13 13.50
N ARG A 108 -13.41 -7.90 13.01
CA ARG A 108 -14.45 -7.14 12.30
C ARG A 108 -14.31 -7.22 10.78
N LYS A 109 -13.58 -8.23 10.28
CA LYS A 109 -13.30 -8.50 8.87
C LYS A 109 -12.58 -7.36 8.15
N GLY A 110 -11.99 -6.41 8.88
CA GLY A 110 -11.20 -5.32 8.34
C GLY A 110 -9.81 -5.78 7.89
N LEU A 111 -9.17 -4.93 7.10
CA LEU A 111 -7.76 -5.03 6.75
C LEU A 111 -6.94 -4.31 7.82
N ALA A 112 -6.01 -5.00 8.45
CA ALA A 112 -5.01 -4.40 9.33
C ALA A 112 -3.70 -4.19 8.56
N ILE A 113 -3.18 -2.96 8.53
CA ILE A 113 -2.00 -2.56 7.78
C ILE A 113 -0.98 -1.96 8.75
N LEU A 114 0.26 -2.45 8.71
CA LEU A 114 1.37 -1.85 9.46
C LEU A 114 1.82 -0.57 8.77
N ALA A 115 1.56 0.57 9.40
CA ALA A 115 1.83 1.89 8.85
C ALA A 115 3.31 2.27 9.01
N HIS A 116 3.84 2.95 7.99
CA HIS A 116 5.14 3.62 7.94
C HIS A 116 6.24 3.06 8.88
N PRO A 117 6.63 1.76 8.76
CA PRO A 117 7.56 1.15 9.71
C PRO A 117 8.93 1.82 9.73
N SER A 118 9.33 2.43 8.61
CA SER A 118 10.58 3.19 8.48
C SER A 118 10.57 4.50 9.28
N TRP A 119 9.46 5.26 9.31
CA TRP A 119 9.33 6.42 10.21
C TRP A 119 9.47 5.94 11.64
N SER A 120 8.71 4.91 12.00
CA SER A 120 8.58 4.37 13.35
C SER A 120 9.80 3.63 13.88
N LEU A 121 10.87 3.51 13.08
CA LEU A 121 12.10 2.78 13.41
C LEU A 121 11.83 1.33 13.84
N LEU A 122 10.75 0.71 13.32
CA LEU A 122 10.47 -0.69 13.59
C LEU A 122 11.54 -1.56 12.94
N THR A 123 11.93 -2.62 13.63
CA THR A 123 12.86 -3.61 13.09
C THR A 123 12.10 -4.69 12.33
N HIS A 124 12.77 -5.41 11.42
CA HIS A 124 12.15 -6.54 10.72
C HIS A 124 11.61 -7.61 11.70
N GLU A 125 12.28 -7.80 12.85
CA GLU A 125 11.83 -8.73 13.89
C GLU A 125 10.50 -8.30 14.51
N ASP A 126 10.25 -6.99 14.61
CA ASP A 126 9.00 -6.45 15.12
C ASP A 126 7.83 -6.80 14.20
N ALA A 127 7.99 -6.71 12.87
CA ALA A 127 6.98 -7.20 11.93
C ALA A 127 6.80 -8.73 11.98
N LEU A 128 7.90 -9.49 12.09
CA LEU A 128 7.86 -10.96 12.11
C LEU A 128 7.15 -11.53 13.35
N LYS A 129 7.03 -10.76 14.42
CA LYS A 129 6.31 -11.14 15.64
C LYS A 129 4.80 -10.88 15.58
N LEU A 130 4.32 -10.10 14.61
CA LEU A 130 2.90 -9.83 14.43
C LEU A 130 2.24 -10.89 13.56
N HIS A 131 0.99 -11.18 13.84
CA HIS A 131 0.19 -12.19 13.15
C HIS A 131 -1.07 -11.56 12.55
N ASP A 132 -1.62 -12.19 11.52
CA ASP A 132 -2.92 -11.87 10.89
C ASP A 132 -3.13 -10.46 10.31
N TYR A 133 -2.12 -9.58 10.38
CA TYR A 133 -2.13 -8.33 9.63
C TYR A 133 -1.98 -8.60 8.12
N HIS A 134 -2.60 -7.76 7.30
CA HIS A 134 -2.75 -7.99 5.87
C HIS A 134 -1.66 -7.33 5.03
N GLY A 135 -1.12 -6.20 5.51
CA GLY A 135 -0.26 -5.36 4.70
C GLY A 135 0.77 -4.52 5.43
N ILE A 136 1.69 -3.95 4.66
CA ILE A 136 2.69 -2.99 5.12
C ILE A 136 2.71 -1.81 4.15
N GLU A 137 2.83 -0.59 4.67
CA GLU A 137 3.08 0.58 3.84
C GLU A 137 4.52 0.55 3.28
N ILE A 138 4.65 0.36 1.96
CA ILE A 138 5.93 0.48 1.25
C ILE A 138 6.33 1.95 1.06
N PHE A 139 5.35 2.84 0.96
CA PHE A 139 5.55 4.27 0.82
C PHE A 139 4.50 5.07 1.59
N ASN A 140 4.93 6.12 2.27
CA ASN A 140 4.07 7.03 3.02
C ASN A 140 4.54 8.48 2.77
N THR A 141 3.63 9.35 2.35
CA THR A 141 3.96 10.70 1.86
C THR A 141 4.35 11.66 2.99
N ILE A 142 3.62 11.72 4.11
CA ILE A 142 4.03 12.53 5.26
C ILE A 142 5.38 12.07 5.81
N SER A 143 5.63 10.75 5.82
CA SER A 143 6.92 10.16 6.21
C SER A 143 8.06 10.66 5.35
N GLU A 144 7.86 10.75 4.04
CA GLU A 144 8.86 11.28 3.12
C GLU A 144 9.14 12.76 3.41
N THR A 145 8.09 13.58 3.50
CA THR A 145 8.22 15.03 3.57
C THR A 145 8.67 15.54 4.93
N LYS A 146 8.32 14.85 6.02
CA LYS A 146 8.61 15.30 7.40
C LYS A 146 9.77 14.58 8.07
N SER A 147 10.14 13.38 7.61
CA SER A 147 11.20 12.59 8.23
C SER A 147 12.26 12.07 7.26
N ASN A 148 12.04 12.19 5.95
CA ASN A 148 12.88 11.58 4.91
C ASN A 148 12.98 10.05 5.09
N ARG A 149 11.90 9.43 5.57
CA ARG A 149 11.76 7.97 5.76
C ARG A 149 10.47 7.45 5.12
N GLY A 150 10.09 8.01 3.97
CA GLY A 150 8.88 7.60 3.26
C GLY A 150 8.95 6.19 2.70
N SER A 151 10.13 5.72 2.32
CA SER A 151 10.30 4.42 1.69
C SER A 151 10.61 3.30 2.70
N SER A 152 9.82 2.23 2.66
CA SER A 152 10.03 0.97 3.38
C SER A 152 10.38 -0.19 2.44
N VAL A 153 10.92 0.10 1.24
CA VAL A 153 11.21 -0.92 0.21
C VAL A 153 12.16 -2.01 0.73
N GLU A 154 13.28 -1.63 1.34
CA GLU A 154 14.25 -2.60 1.88
C GLU A 154 13.67 -3.40 3.07
N TYR A 155 12.79 -2.74 3.85
CA TYR A 155 12.12 -3.34 4.99
C TYR A 155 11.19 -4.49 4.56
N ILE A 156 10.30 -4.22 3.60
CA ILE A 156 9.32 -5.22 3.16
C ILE A 156 10.00 -6.41 2.46
N ASP A 157 11.03 -6.17 1.64
CA ASP A 157 11.70 -7.21 0.87
C ASP A 157 12.52 -8.11 1.82
N THR A 158 13.12 -7.54 2.88
CA THR A 158 13.80 -8.31 3.95
C THR A 158 12.80 -9.15 4.74
N VAL A 159 11.64 -8.61 5.10
CA VAL A 159 10.57 -9.36 5.80
C VAL A 159 10.04 -10.50 4.91
N ALA A 160 9.80 -10.25 3.62
CA ALA A 160 9.36 -11.26 2.66
C ALA A 160 10.39 -12.38 2.48
N SER A 161 11.70 -12.06 2.44
CA SER A 161 12.78 -13.07 2.38
C SER A 161 12.84 -14.01 3.60
N LYS A 162 12.18 -13.65 4.71
CA LYS A 162 12.02 -14.48 5.91
C LYS A 162 10.71 -15.28 5.92
N GLY A 163 9.98 -15.31 4.81
CA GLY A 163 8.75 -16.06 4.63
C GLY A 163 7.48 -15.28 4.98
N LEU A 164 7.58 -14.00 5.36
CA LEU A 164 6.42 -13.18 5.69
C LEU A 164 6.06 -12.24 4.53
N ILE A 165 5.34 -12.78 3.55
CA ILE A 165 4.83 -12.02 2.42
C ILE A 165 3.51 -11.34 2.80
N LYS A 166 3.44 -10.02 2.61
CA LYS A 166 2.28 -9.18 2.91
C LYS A 166 1.92 -8.33 1.70
N LEU A 167 0.67 -7.88 1.65
CA LEU A 167 0.27 -6.87 0.68
C LEU A 167 1.02 -5.56 0.95
N ILE A 168 1.29 -4.80 -0.11
CA ILE A 168 2.06 -3.57 -0.01
C ILE A 168 1.23 -2.36 -0.45
N PHE A 169 1.33 -1.28 0.32
CA PHE A 169 0.51 -0.09 0.16
C PHE A 169 1.36 1.16 0.03
N ALA A 170 1.02 2.03 -0.91
CA ALA A 170 1.51 3.41 -0.91
C ALA A 170 0.34 4.30 -0.52
N VAL A 171 0.58 5.21 0.41
CA VAL A 171 -0.45 6.09 0.99
C VAL A 171 0.10 7.49 1.20
N ASP A 172 -0.81 8.41 1.52
CA ASP A 172 -0.43 9.78 1.86
C ASP A 172 -0.17 9.99 3.36
N ASP A 173 -1.11 9.55 4.20
CA ASP A 173 -1.12 9.83 5.64
C ASP A 173 -1.19 11.36 5.89
N THR A 174 -2.14 11.97 5.17
CA THR A 174 -2.34 13.42 5.11
C THR A 174 -2.89 13.96 6.41
N HIS A 175 -2.31 15.06 6.91
CA HIS A 175 -2.78 15.82 8.07
C HIS A 175 -3.00 17.29 7.72
N GLN A 176 -2.03 17.92 7.04
CA GLN A 176 -1.98 19.36 6.78
C GLN A 176 -2.58 19.73 5.41
N TYR A 177 -2.80 18.75 4.53
CA TYR A 177 -3.35 18.95 3.18
C TYR A 177 -2.51 19.96 2.37
N SER A 178 -1.18 19.83 2.47
CA SER A 178 -0.21 20.74 1.84
C SER A 178 0.81 19.99 0.97
N GLU A 179 1.89 19.50 1.56
CA GLU A 179 2.92 18.68 0.89
C GLU A 179 2.75 17.18 1.15
N ASP A 180 1.80 16.82 2.00
CA ASP A 180 1.58 15.50 2.57
C ASP A 180 0.46 14.70 1.88
N LEU A 181 0.01 15.14 0.70
CA LEU A 181 -1.05 14.52 -0.09
C LEU A 181 -0.60 14.27 -1.54
N PHE A 182 -1.28 13.32 -2.18
CA PHE A 182 -1.09 12.94 -3.58
C PHE A 182 0.30 12.37 -3.92
N GLY A 183 1.06 11.94 -2.92
CA GLY A 183 2.37 11.34 -3.09
C GLY A 183 2.30 9.83 -3.26
N GLY A 184 1.39 9.15 -2.56
CA GLY A 184 1.27 7.69 -2.55
C GLY A 184 -0.19 7.25 -2.61
N TYR A 185 -0.47 6.25 -3.44
CA TYR A 185 -1.83 5.70 -3.58
C TYR A 185 -1.80 4.27 -4.11
N ILE A 186 -2.95 3.61 -4.08
CA ILE A 186 -3.16 2.32 -4.75
C ILE A 186 -4.08 2.45 -5.95
N MET A 187 -3.89 1.57 -6.93
CA MET A 187 -4.74 1.42 -8.10
C MET A 187 -5.35 0.02 -8.06
N VAL A 188 -6.65 -0.09 -7.79
CA VAL A 188 -7.37 -1.36 -7.62
C VAL A 188 -8.08 -1.75 -8.91
N ASN A 189 -7.84 -2.97 -9.40
CA ASN A 189 -8.55 -3.54 -10.54
C ASN A 189 -9.85 -4.19 -10.03
N SER A 190 -11.00 -3.59 -10.32
CA SER A 190 -12.29 -4.03 -9.77
C SER A 190 -13.43 -3.87 -10.77
N PRO A 191 -14.49 -4.71 -10.72
CA PRO A 191 -15.63 -4.55 -11.61
C PRO A 191 -16.48 -3.32 -11.29
N ASN A 192 -16.57 -2.93 -10.00
CA ASN A 192 -17.42 -1.83 -9.55
C ASN A 192 -16.75 -1.03 -8.42
N LEU A 193 -17.12 0.25 -8.31
CA LEU A 193 -16.73 1.15 -7.21
C LEU A 193 -17.73 1.03 -6.05
N ASP A 194 -17.68 -0.09 -5.35
CA ASP A 194 -18.42 -0.31 -4.11
C ASP A 194 -17.54 -0.99 -3.06
N ARG A 195 -17.93 -0.84 -1.78
CA ARG A 195 -17.18 -1.38 -0.64
C ARG A 195 -16.82 -2.86 -0.81
N THR A 196 -17.77 -3.68 -1.24
CA THR A 196 -17.58 -5.14 -1.33
C THR A 196 -16.54 -5.48 -2.38
N ASN A 197 -16.69 -4.94 -3.58
CA ASN A 197 -15.79 -5.20 -4.69
C ASN A 197 -14.38 -4.63 -4.44
N ILE A 198 -14.27 -3.40 -3.93
CA ILE A 198 -12.96 -2.77 -3.64
C ILE A 198 -12.21 -3.55 -2.55
N ILE A 199 -12.84 -3.82 -1.41
CA ILE A 199 -12.17 -4.55 -0.31
C ILE A 199 -11.79 -5.97 -0.73
N GLN A 200 -12.65 -6.68 -1.47
CA GLN A 200 -12.33 -8.03 -1.92
C GLN A 200 -11.14 -8.04 -2.90
N ASN A 201 -11.07 -7.08 -3.82
CA ASN A 201 -9.96 -6.99 -4.76
C ASN A 201 -8.65 -6.57 -4.08
N ILE A 202 -8.71 -5.70 -3.05
CA ILE A 202 -7.53 -5.42 -2.21
C ILE A 202 -7.07 -6.69 -1.50
N LYS A 203 -7.97 -7.44 -0.84
CA LYS A 203 -7.63 -8.70 -0.15
C LYS A 203 -6.99 -9.73 -1.08
N ASN A 204 -7.44 -9.79 -2.33
CA ASN A 204 -6.92 -10.71 -3.34
C ASN A 204 -5.59 -10.24 -3.97
N GLY A 205 -5.09 -9.04 -3.64
CA GLY A 205 -3.90 -8.47 -4.26
C GLY A 205 -4.11 -7.96 -5.69
N ASN A 206 -5.36 -7.74 -6.12
CA ASN A 206 -5.72 -7.24 -7.45
C ASN A 206 -5.51 -5.72 -7.55
N PHE A 207 -4.33 -5.24 -7.17
CA PHE A 207 -3.98 -3.82 -7.18
C PHE A 207 -2.46 -3.63 -7.26
N TYR A 208 -2.03 -2.41 -7.52
CA TYR A 208 -0.63 -2.00 -7.37
C TYR A 208 -0.53 -0.68 -6.61
N ALA A 209 0.60 -0.45 -5.94
CA ALA A 209 0.91 0.80 -5.25
C ALA A 209 1.67 1.74 -6.20
N SER A 210 1.48 3.05 -6.11
CA SER A 210 2.10 4.01 -7.03
C SER A 210 2.25 5.42 -6.46
N GLN A 211 3.21 6.14 -7.02
CA GLN A 211 3.44 7.58 -6.88
C GLN A 211 3.22 8.33 -8.21
N GLY A 212 2.74 7.64 -9.25
CA GLY A 212 2.60 8.21 -10.59
C GLY A 212 2.65 7.18 -11.71
N PRO A 213 3.70 6.34 -11.80
CA PRO A 213 3.80 5.35 -12.87
C PRO A 213 2.62 4.37 -12.87
N ILE A 214 2.23 3.92 -14.06
CA ILE A 214 1.10 3.00 -14.27
C ILE A 214 1.66 1.62 -14.55
N ILE A 215 1.13 0.60 -13.86
CA ILE A 215 1.26 -0.80 -14.26
C ILE A 215 -0.06 -1.19 -14.96
N ARG A 216 0.02 -1.55 -16.24
CA ARG A 216 -1.17 -1.87 -17.05
C ARG A 216 -1.55 -3.33 -16.95
N GLN A 217 -0.56 -4.20 -17.05
CA GLN A 217 -0.74 -5.64 -17.00
C GLN A 217 0.55 -6.30 -16.51
N ILE A 218 0.40 -7.44 -15.83
CA ILE A 218 1.48 -8.37 -15.55
C ILE A 218 1.05 -9.72 -16.11
N ILE A 219 1.95 -10.37 -16.84
CA ILE A 219 1.70 -11.63 -17.52
C ILE A 219 2.74 -12.64 -17.06
N LEU A 220 2.28 -13.80 -16.58
CA LEU A 220 3.11 -14.95 -16.27
C LEU A 220 2.96 -16.00 -17.37
N GLU A 221 4.03 -16.30 -18.10
CA GLU A 221 4.07 -17.32 -19.15
C GLU A 221 5.27 -18.23 -18.89
N ASP A 222 5.02 -19.52 -18.72
CA ASP A 222 6.04 -20.50 -18.32
C ASP A 222 6.83 -20.04 -17.09
N ASN A 223 8.14 -19.80 -17.26
CA ASN A 223 9.05 -19.27 -16.23
C ASN A 223 9.44 -17.80 -16.49
N GLU A 224 8.61 -17.05 -17.20
CA GLU A 224 8.84 -15.66 -17.55
C GLU A 224 7.71 -14.76 -17.04
N ILE A 225 8.10 -13.66 -16.40
CA ILE A 225 7.20 -12.58 -16.01
C ILE A 225 7.39 -11.40 -16.96
N PHE A 226 6.30 -10.91 -17.53
CA PHE A 226 6.27 -9.73 -18.38
C PHE A 226 5.41 -8.64 -17.72
N VAL A 227 5.83 -7.39 -17.85
CA VAL A 227 5.09 -6.23 -17.35
C VAL A 227 4.91 -5.18 -18.44
N GLU A 228 3.72 -4.60 -18.48
CA GLU A 228 3.40 -3.43 -19.29
C GLU A 228 3.17 -2.22 -18.38
N THR A 229 3.77 -1.08 -18.74
CA THR A 229 3.79 0.11 -17.89
C THR A 229 3.76 1.40 -18.69
N SER A 230 3.34 2.51 -18.08
CA SER A 230 3.61 3.85 -18.60
C SER A 230 5.10 4.05 -18.95
N PRO A 231 5.48 5.04 -19.77
CA PRO A 231 6.89 5.34 -20.01
C PRO A 231 7.70 5.51 -18.71
N VAL A 232 8.67 4.64 -18.48
CA VAL A 232 9.56 4.62 -17.30
C VAL A 232 11.03 4.53 -17.71
N VAL A 233 11.95 4.93 -16.83
CA VAL A 233 13.40 4.86 -17.09
C VAL A 233 14.03 3.56 -16.62
N ARG A 234 13.37 2.86 -15.69
CA ARG A 234 13.82 1.58 -15.13
C ARG A 234 12.64 0.70 -14.77
N ILE A 235 12.75 -0.58 -15.10
CA ILE A 235 11.89 -1.66 -14.60
C ILE A 235 12.80 -2.64 -13.85
N SER A 236 12.45 -2.98 -12.62
CA SER A 236 13.21 -3.89 -11.75
C SER A 236 12.32 -5.03 -11.27
N PHE A 237 12.74 -6.26 -11.49
CA PHE A 237 12.13 -7.46 -10.96
C PHE A 237 12.85 -7.83 -9.66
N MET A 238 12.34 -7.31 -8.55
CA MET A 238 12.83 -7.56 -7.20
C MET A 238 12.56 -9.03 -6.84
N SER A 239 13.51 -9.69 -6.18
CA SER A 239 13.40 -11.08 -5.72
C SER A 239 14.44 -11.33 -4.62
N ASP A 240 14.29 -12.43 -3.88
CA ASP A 240 15.23 -12.93 -2.89
C ASP A 240 16.40 -13.76 -3.45
N ASP A 241 16.51 -13.94 -4.78
CA ASP A 241 17.77 -14.41 -5.37
C ASP A 241 18.88 -13.36 -5.14
N PHE A 242 20.07 -13.79 -4.71
CA PHE A 242 21.17 -12.89 -4.38
C PHE A 242 21.63 -12.06 -5.59
N TYR A 243 21.69 -12.67 -6.77
CA TYR A 243 22.14 -11.96 -7.97
C TYR A 243 21.62 -12.57 -9.27
N ASN A 244 21.02 -11.73 -10.10
CA ASN A 244 20.72 -12.01 -11.50
C ASN A 244 20.79 -10.69 -12.29
N GLU A 245 21.67 -10.64 -13.28
CA GLU A 245 21.97 -9.44 -14.07
C GLU A 245 20.78 -8.94 -14.91
N LYS A 246 19.80 -9.81 -15.18
CA LYS A 246 18.65 -9.51 -16.03
C LYS A 246 17.47 -8.88 -15.28
N ARG A 247 17.52 -8.82 -13.95
CA ARG A 247 16.43 -8.29 -13.11
C ARG A 247 16.21 -6.79 -13.26
N VAL A 248 17.23 -6.04 -13.68
CA VAL A 248 17.13 -4.58 -13.82
C VAL A 248 17.25 -4.19 -15.29
N VAL A 249 16.12 -3.77 -15.86
CA VAL A 249 16.04 -3.35 -17.26
C VAL A 249 16.07 -1.82 -17.32
N LYS A 250 17.04 -1.29 -18.07
CA LYS A 250 17.21 0.14 -18.35
C LYS A 250 17.83 0.33 -19.74
N LYS A 251 17.45 1.39 -20.44
CA LYS A 251 18.01 1.74 -21.75
C LYS A 251 18.43 3.19 -21.78
N ARG A 252 19.72 3.45 -22.00
CA ARG A 252 20.28 4.82 -21.98
C ARG A 252 19.52 5.71 -22.96
N GLY A 253 19.00 6.82 -22.47
CA GLY A 253 18.30 7.84 -23.27
C GLY A 253 16.95 7.39 -23.86
N LYS A 254 16.36 6.29 -23.39
CA LYS A 254 15.05 5.82 -23.85
C LYS A 254 14.16 5.42 -22.69
N TYR A 255 12.86 5.70 -22.86
CA TYR A 255 11.84 5.15 -21.99
C TYR A 255 11.54 3.70 -22.34
N LEU A 256 11.13 2.95 -21.33
CA LEU A 256 10.59 1.61 -21.42
C LEU A 256 9.08 1.68 -21.20
N THR A 257 8.32 0.88 -21.92
CA THR A 257 6.89 0.66 -21.69
C THR A 257 6.58 -0.79 -21.34
N SER A 258 7.60 -1.64 -21.37
CA SER A 258 7.52 -3.03 -20.95
C SER A 258 8.91 -3.63 -20.72
N ALA A 259 8.95 -4.75 -20.02
CA ALA A 259 10.12 -5.61 -19.86
C ALA A 259 9.67 -7.03 -19.48
N SER A 260 10.56 -8.00 -19.65
CA SER A 260 10.39 -9.35 -19.12
C SER A 260 11.58 -9.80 -18.28
N TYR A 261 11.34 -10.81 -17.44
CA TYR A 261 12.36 -11.47 -16.65
C TYR A 261 12.05 -12.97 -16.57
N LYS A 262 13.04 -13.80 -16.91
CA LYS A 262 12.99 -15.24 -16.71
C LYS A 262 13.47 -15.57 -15.31
N PHE A 263 12.54 -16.02 -14.47
CA PHE A 263 12.82 -16.41 -13.10
C PHE A 263 13.25 -17.88 -13.02
N SER A 264 13.83 -18.22 -11.88
CA SER A 264 14.37 -19.55 -11.56
C SER A 264 13.74 -20.08 -10.28
N GLU A 265 14.03 -21.34 -9.95
CA GLU A 265 13.63 -21.96 -8.68
C GLU A 265 14.23 -21.26 -7.43
N ARG A 266 15.17 -20.34 -7.61
CA ARG A 266 15.76 -19.54 -6.52
C ARG A 266 14.97 -18.28 -6.20
N ASP A 267 14.07 -17.86 -7.08
CA ASP A 267 13.21 -16.69 -6.88
C ASP A 267 11.95 -17.16 -6.12
N ASN A 268 11.96 -17.15 -4.78
CA ASN A 268 10.79 -17.60 -4.00
C ASN A 268 9.62 -16.59 -4.07
N TRP A 269 9.96 -15.33 -4.31
CA TRP A 269 8.99 -14.29 -4.63
C TRP A 269 9.59 -13.32 -5.65
N ILE A 270 8.70 -12.69 -6.41
CA ILE A 270 9.04 -11.62 -7.34
C ILE A 270 8.11 -10.44 -7.12
N ARG A 271 8.65 -9.23 -7.20
CA ARG A 271 7.88 -7.99 -7.22
C ARG A 271 8.42 -7.05 -8.28
N ILE A 272 7.57 -6.32 -8.97
CA ILE A 272 7.99 -5.39 -10.02
C ILE A 272 8.00 -3.97 -9.46
N GLU A 273 9.12 -3.26 -9.63
CA GLU A 273 9.26 -1.82 -9.43
C GLU A 273 9.45 -1.12 -10.79
N CYS A 274 8.58 -0.16 -11.11
CA CYS A 274 8.68 0.69 -12.29
C CYS A 274 8.98 2.13 -11.85
N MET A 275 10.08 2.74 -12.32
CA MET A 275 10.50 4.08 -11.91
C MET A 275 10.49 5.05 -13.10
N ASP A 276 9.80 6.19 -12.96
CA ASP A 276 9.76 7.24 -13.99
C ASP A 276 10.99 8.18 -13.95
N TYR A 277 11.00 9.16 -14.85
CA TYR A 277 12.09 10.13 -14.98
C TYR A 277 12.21 11.12 -13.82
N LYS A 278 11.16 11.24 -12.98
CA LYS A 278 11.16 12.06 -11.76
C LYS A 278 11.59 11.26 -10.53
N GLY A 279 11.90 9.97 -10.69
CA GLY A 279 12.23 9.06 -9.59
C GLY A 279 11.01 8.51 -8.85
N ARG A 280 9.79 8.81 -9.31
CA ARG A 280 8.54 8.27 -8.75
C ARG A 280 8.40 6.82 -9.17
N LYS A 281 7.79 6.01 -8.29
CA LYS A 281 7.74 4.56 -8.47
C LYS A 281 6.33 4.01 -8.46
N ALA A 282 6.15 2.87 -9.12
CA ALA A 282 5.02 1.98 -8.93
C ALA A 282 5.50 0.57 -8.60
N TRP A 283 4.72 -0.14 -7.80
CA TRP A 283 5.08 -1.41 -7.22
C TRP A 283 3.94 -2.41 -7.34
N SER A 284 4.18 -3.56 -7.96
CA SER A 284 3.23 -4.67 -7.94
C SER A 284 3.13 -5.29 -6.55
N GLN A 285 2.10 -6.10 -6.30
CA GLN A 285 2.16 -7.06 -5.18
C GLN A 285 3.25 -8.12 -5.42
N TYR A 286 3.55 -8.89 -4.37
CA TYR A 286 4.38 -10.08 -4.50
C TYR A 286 3.69 -11.12 -5.38
N ILE A 287 4.48 -11.73 -6.24
CA ILE A 287 4.09 -12.81 -7.14
C ILE A 287 4.89 -14.02 -6.71
N ILE A 288 4.20 -15.12 -6.44
CA ILE A 288 4.82 -16.37 -6.01
C ILE A 288 4.93 -17.26 -7.25
N PRO A 289 6.15 -17.49 -7.77
CA PRO A 289 6.34 -18.39 -8.89
C PRO A 289 5.92 -19.81 -8.51
N SER A 290 5.17 -20.48 -9.40
CA SER A 290 4.74 -21.87 -9.25
C SER A 290 5.74 -22.85 -9.84
#